data_AF-A0A7S2JE57-F1
#
_entry.id   AF-A0A7S2JE57-F1
#
_cell.length_a   1.000
_cell.length_b   1.000
_cell.length_c   1.000
_cell.angle_alpha   90.00
_cell.angle_beta   90.00
_cell.angle_gamma   90.00
#
_symmetry.space_group_name_H-M   'P 1'
#
loop_
_entity.id
_entity.type
_entity.pdbx_description
1 polymer ?
#
loop_
_entity_poly.entity_id
_entity_poly.type
_entity_poly.pdbx_seq_one_letter_code
_entity_poly.pdbx_strand_id
1 'polypeptide(L)'
;MIMQGIFGTIPWSVMGYMTLFFQLTGIADGEVAVLSGVGPITGALGNLLGGLVADFLAVRLLLHGRPLSAQITVACGIPLIYLVFQGVPPGEGSFGVYLALNIAFGLLGSWAQSGTNFPILS
;
A
#
# COMPACT_ATOMS: atom_id res chain seq x y z
N MET A 1 -5.61 11.42 13.00
CA MET A 1 -5.56 11.72 11.56
C MET A 1 -4.31 12.50 11.14
N ILE A 2 -3.78 13.45 11.93
CA ILE A 2 -2.55 14.19 11.56
C ILE A 2 -1.35 13.26 11.29
N MET A 3 -1.02 12.35 12.23
CA MET A 3 0.09 11.41 12.03
C MET A 3 -0.13 10.47 10.84
N GLN A 4 -1.36 9.98 10.66
CA GLN A 4 -1.74 9.16 9.51
C GLN A 4 -1.53 9.92 8.19
N GLY A 5 -1.86 11.22 8.13
CA GLY A 5 -1.65 12.03 6.94
C GLY A 5 -0.16 12.29 6.63
N ILE A 6 0.64 12.60 7.66
CA ILE A 6 2.09 12.82 7.50
C ILE A 6 2.79 11.55 7.01
N PHE A 7 2.58 10.43 7.72
CA PHE A 7 3.30 9.19 7.39
C PHE A 7 2.65 8.38 6.28
N GLY A 8 1.33 8.49 6.12
CA GLY A 8 0.57 7.76 5.11
C GLY A 8 0.81 8.24 3.68
N THR A 9 1.37 9.45 3.49
CA THR A 9 1.74 9.95 2.16
C THR A 9 3.11 9.46 1.69
N ILE A 10 3.99 9.07 2.62
CA ILE A 10 5.37 8.64 2.32
C ILE A 10 5.41 7.49 1.29
N PRO A 11 4.65 6.38 1.45
CA PRO A 11 4.70 5.31 0.47
C PRO A 11 4.35 5.77 -0.95
N TRP A 12 3.33 6.62 -1.08
CA TRP A 12 2.87 7.12 -2.37
C TRP A 12 3.90 8.02 -3.06
N SER A 13 4.65 8.81 -2.28
CA SER A 13 5.73 9.64 -2.84
C SER A 13 6.86 8.80 -3.44
N VAL A 14 7.19 7.66 -2.83
CA VAL A 14 8.30 6.80 -3.30
C VAL A 14 7.88 5.84 -4.41
N MET A 15 6.59 5.47 -4.48
CA MET A 15 6.06 4.58 -5.53
C MET A 15 6.30 5.10 -6.96
N GLY A 16 6.42 6.43 -7.15
CA GLY A 16 6.79 7.01 -8.44
C GLY A 16 8.15 6.54 -8.99
N TYR A 17 9.03 6.06 -8.11
CA TYR A 17 10.37 5.56 -8.46
C TYR A 17 10.48 4.03 -8.44
N MET A 18 9.38 3.31 -8.15
CA MET A 18 9.42 1.87 -7.91
C MET A 18 9.82 1.07 -9.16
N THR A 19 9.30 1.45 -10.34
CA THR A 19 9.68 0.85 -11.63
C THR A 19 11.18 1.02 -11.89
N LEU A 20 11.70 2.24 -11.70
CA LEU A 20 13.12 2.54 -11.88
C LEU A 20 13.99 1.73 -10.91
N PHE A 21 13.57 1.65 -9.64
CA PHE A 21 14.27 0.85 -8.64
C PHE A 21 14.40 -0.61 -9.07
N PHE A 22 13.32 -1.24 -9.54
CA PHE A 22 13.38 -2.63 -9.99
C PHE A 22 14.30 -2.84 -11.20
N GLN A 23 14.31 -1.90 -12.15
CA GLN A 23 15.24 -1.93 -13.28
C GLN A 23 16.70 -1.85 -12.80
N LEU A 24 17.00 -0.98 -11.84
CA LEU A 24 18.35 -0.82 -11.28
C LEU A 24 18.80 -2.03 -10.45
N THR A 25 17.87 -2.80 -9.89
CA THR A 25 18.19 -4.05 -9.17
C THR A 25 18.50 -5.23 -10.09
N GLY A 26 18.43 -5.07 -11.42
CA GLY A 26 18.77 -6.12 -12.39
C GLY A 26 17.62 -7.07 -12.72
N ILE A 27 16.38 -6.73 -12.36
CA ILE A 27 15.18 -7.48 -12.79
C ILE A 27 14.95 -7.27 -14.29
N ALA A 28 14.54 -8.31 -15.00
CA ALA A 28 14.28 -8.22 -16.43
C ALA A 28 13.14 -7.24 -16.73
N ASP A 29 13.26 -6.45 -17.80
CA ASP A 29 12.26 -5.41 -18.14
C ASP A 29 10.83 -5.94 -18.26
N GLY A 30 10.67 -7.17 -18.78
CA GLY A 30 9.37 -7.84 -18.87
C GLY A 30 8.75 -8.10 -17.49
N GLU A 31 9.56 -8.52 -16.51
CA GLU A 31 9.11 -8.76 -15.14
C GLU A 31 8.79 -7.44 -14.41
N VAL A 32 9.59 -6.40 -14.64
CA VAL A 32 9.30 -5.06 -14.11
C VAL A 32 7.97 -4.54 -14.62
N ALA A 33 7.66 -4.72 -15.91
CA ALA A 33 6.37 -4.33 -16.47
C ALA A 33 5.19 -5.03 -15.77
N VAL A 34 5.35 -6.32 -15.43
CA VAL A 34 4.35 -7.05 -14.63
C VAL A 34 4.22 -6.47 -13.22
N LEU A 35 5.33 -6.16 -12.54
CA LEU A 35 5.31 -5.54 -11.21
C LEU A 35 4.63 -4.16 -11.22
N SER A 36 4.85 -3.35 -12.25
CA SER A 36 4.19 -2.06 -12.38
C SER A 36 2.69 -2.21 -12.70
N GLY A 37 2.30 -3.23 -13.47
CA GLY A 37 0.90 -3.49 -13.82
C GLY A 37 0.06 -4.08 -12.69
N VAL A 38 0.66 -4.91 -11.82
CA VAL A 38 -0.09 -5.57 -10.72
C VAL A 38 -0.43 -4.62 -9.57
N GLY A 39 0.37 -3.56 -9.38
CA GLY A 39 0.19 -2.58 -8.30
C GLY A 39 -1.19 -1.91 -8.33
N PRO A 40 -1.61 -1.29 -9.45
CA PRO A 40 -2.95 -0.70 -9.56
C PRO A 40 -4.09 -1.71 -9.36
N ILE A 41 -3.95 -2.94 -9.88
CA ILE A 41 -4.97 -3.99 -9.76
C ILE A 41 -5.16 -4.38 -8.29
N THR A 42 -4.07 -4.65 -7.59
CA THR A 42 -4.08 -5.01 -6.17
C THR A 42 -4.49 -3.84 -5.29
N GLY A 43 -4.13 -2.61 -5.65
CA GLY A 43 -4.61 -1.39 -5.01
C GLY A 43 -6.12 -1.19 -5.15
N ALA A 44 -6.71 -1.52 -6.30
CA ALA A 44 -8.16 -1.48 -6.48
C ALA A 44 -8.87 -2.52 -5.60
N LEU A 45 -8.34 -3.75 -5.54
CA LEU A 45 -8.86 -4.80 -4.65
C LEU A 45 -8.68 -4.41 -3.18
N GLY A 46 -7.53 -3.85 -2.81
CA GLY A 46 -7.26 -3.35 -1.47
C GLY A 46 -8.21 -2.23 -1.07
N ASN A 47 -8.56 -1.32 -1.98
CA ASN A 47 -9.57 -0.29 -1.72
C ASN A 47 -10.96 -0.89 -1.43
N LEU A 48 -11.36 -1.93 -2.16
CA LEU A 48 -12.62 -2.63 -1.88
C LEU A 48 -12.60 -3.28 -0.49
N LEU A 49 -11.52 -3.99 -0.17
CA LEU A 49 -11.34 -4.62 1.15
C LEU A 49 -11.29 -3.58 2.28
N GLY A 50 -10.58 -2.47 2.06
CA GLY A 50 -10.46 -1.36 3.00
C GLY A 50 -11.80 -0.68 3.29
N GLY A 51 -12.65 -0.54 2.27
CA GLY A 51 -14.03 -0.09 2.42
C GLY A 51 -14.84 -1.02 3.33
N LEU A 52 -14.83 -2.33 3.03
CA LEU A 52 -15.55 -3.33 3.84
C LEU A 52 -15.07 -3.38 5.30
N VAL A 53 -13.76 -3.36 5.52
CA VAL A 53 -13.17 -3.34 6.86
C VAL A 53 -13.53 -2.05 7.60
N ALA A 54 -13.46 -0.90 6.94
CA ALA A 54 -13.81 0.37 7.54
C ALA A 54 -15.30 0.47 7.89
N ASP A 55 -16.18 -0.05 7.04
CA ASP A 55 -17.63 -0.09 7.31
C ASP A 55 -17.95 -1.02 8.48
N PHE A 56 -17.32 -2.19 8.54
CA PHE A 56 -17.43 -3.08 9.70
C PHE A 56 -16.97 -2.40 11.00
N LEU A 57 -15.80 -1.74 10.98
CA LEU A 57 -15.29 -1.01 12.13
C LEU A 57 -16.17 0.18 12.50
N ALA A 58 -16.76 0.87 11.52
CA ALA A 58 -17.68 1.99 11.75
C ALA A 58 -18.96 1.53 12.46
N VAL A 59 -19.51 0.36 12.12
CA VAL A 59 -20.67 -0.20 12.82
C VAL A 59 -20.33 -0.57 14.27
N ARG A 60 -19.11 -1.07 14.52
CA ARG A 60 -18.71 -1.57 15.85
C ARG A 60 -18.19 -0.49 16.79
N LEU A 61 -17.45 0.48 16.26
CA LEU A 61 -16.72 1.51 17.02
C LEU A 61 -17.25 2.93 16.75
N LEU A 62 -18.35 3.04 16.01
CA LEU A 62 -19.03 4.30 15.66
C LEU A 62 -18.03 5.30 15.04
N LEU A 63 -17.90 6.47 15.66
CA LEU A 63 -17.05 7.57 15.20
C LEU A 63 -15.56 7.23 15.14
N HIS A 64 -15.11 6.21 15.88
CA HIS A 64 -13.69 5.83 15.94
C HIS A 64 -13.30 4.76 14.90
N GLY A 65 -14.29 4.10 14.26
CA GLY A 65 -14.03 2.97 13.38
C GLY A 65 -13.24 3.32 12.12
N ARG A 66 -13.65 4.38 11.41
CA ARG A 66 -12.96 4.83 10.19
C ARG A 66 -11.55 5.38 10.47
N PRO A 67 -11.33 6.29 11.46
CA PRO A 67 -9.98 6.72 11.82
C PRO A 67 -9.04 5.59 12.25
N LEU A 68 -9.57 4.52 12.87
CA LEU A 68 -8.78 3.35 13.22
C LEU A 68 -8.36 2.57 11.96
N SER A 69 -9.27 2.36 11.00
CA SER A 69 -8.95 1.74 9.71
C SER A 69 -7.81 2.49 9.00
N ALA A 70 -7.85 3.83 8.96
CA ALA A 70 -6.79 4.66 8.40
C ALA A 70 -5.44 4.51 9.12
N GLN A 71 -5.44 4.25 10.43
CA GLN A 71 -4.20 4.00 11.16
C GLN A 71 -3.64 2.61 10.89
N ILE A 72 -4.50 1.59 10.81
CA ILE A 72 -4.10 0.22 10.50
C ILE A 72 -3.41 0.17 9.13
N THR A 73 -4.04 0.76 8.11
CA THR A 73 -3.46 0.76 6.75
C THR A 73 -2.11 1.47 6.68
N VAL A 74 -1.91 2.58 7.40
CA VAL A 74 -0.61 3.26 7.45
C VAL A 74 0.41 2.46 8.25
N ALA A 75 0.00 1.86 9.38
CA ALA A 75 0.85 0.99 10.18
C ALA A 75 1.32 -0.25 9.41
N CYS A 76 0.51 -0.78 8.49
CA CYS A 76 0.90 -1.87 7.59
C CYS A 76 1.68 -1.38 6.36
N GLY A 77 1.30 -0.24 5.78
CA GLY A 77 1.88 0.29 4.55
C GLY A 77 3.34 0.71 4.71
N ILE A 78 3.70 1.34 5.84
CA ILE A 78 5.07 1.84 6.07
C ILE A 78 6.10 0.67 6.14
N PRO A 79 5.90 -0.38 6.95
CA PRO A 79 6.81 -1.51 6.97
C PRO A 79 6.90 -2.21 5.60
N LEU A 80 5.78 -2.36 4.89
CA LEU A 80 5.77 -3.03 3.59
C LEU A 80 6.58 -2.25 2.55
N ILE A 81 6.40 -0.93 2.45
CA ILE A 81 7.19 -0.14 1.50
C ILE A 81 8.67 -0.08 1.90
N TYR A 82 8.96 -0.04 3.21
CA TYR A 82 10.32 -0.13 3.71
C TYR A 82 10.98 -1.45 3.30
N LEU A 83 10.27 -2.58 3.42
CA LEU A 83 10.78 -3.89 3.00
C LEU A 83 11.08 -3.93 1.49
N VAL A 84 10.27 -3.28 0.66
CA VAL A 84 10.51 -3.20 -0.79
C VAL A 84 11.82 -2.49 -1.11
N PHE A 85 12.09 -1.34 -0.49
CA PHE A 85 13.24 -0.49 -0.87
C PHE A 85 14.51 -0.74 -0.06
N GLN A 86 14.39 -1.23 1.18
CA GLN A 86 15.51 -1.35 2.12
C GLN A 86 15.61 -2.74 2.75
N GLY A 87 14.51 -3.49 2.81
CA GLY A 87 14.52 -4.85 3.37
C GLY A 87 15.19 -5.88 2.45
N VAL A 88 15.19 -5.63 1.15
CA VAL A 88 15.83 -6.49 0.15
C VAL A 88 17.12 -5.80 -0.34
N PRO A 89 18.30 -6.43 -0.19
CA PRO A 89 19.54 -5.88 -0.72
C PRO A 89 19.45 -5.69 -2.24
N PRO A 90 19.94 -4.56 -2.79
CA PRO A 90 19.95 -4.34 -4.23
C PRO A 90 20.69 -5.47 -4.97
N GLY A 91 20.06 -6.05 -5.98
CA GLY A 91 20.63 -7.16 -6.77
C GLY A 91 20.44 -8.56 -6.20
N GLU A 92 19.96 -8.70 -4.96
CA GLU A 92 19.68 -10.01 -4.34
C GLU A 92 18.18 -10.36 -4.31
N GLY A 93 17.33 -9.39 -4.62
CA GLY A 93 15.88 -9.57 -4.65
C GLY A 93 15.39 -10.38 -5.84
N SER A 94 14.56 -11.40 -5.58
CA SER A 94 13.87 -12.13 -6.64
C SER A 94 12.55 -11.45 -7.02
N PHE A 95 12.14 -11.62 -8.28
CA PHE A 95 10.85 -11.14 -8.78
C PHE A 95 9.68 -11.57 -7.88
N GLY A 96 9.66 -12.82 -7.41
CA GLY A 96 8.59 -13.34 -6.55
C GLY A 96 8.47 -12.61 -5.21
N VAL A 97 9.59 -12.20 -4.60
CA VAL A 97 9.58 -11.44 -3.34
C VAL A 97 9.00 -10.05 -3.57
N TYR A 98 9.46 -9.34 -4.61
CA TYR A 98 8.92 -8.02 -4.93
C TYR A 98 7.45 -8.07 -5.33
N LEU A 99 7.04 -9.11 -6.06
CA LEU A 99 5.64 -9.34 -6.42
C LEU A 99 4.77 -9.52 -5.17
N ALA A 100 5.19 -10.37 -4.24
CA ALA A 100 4.45 -10.61 -3.00
C ALA A 100 4.35 -9.35 -2.13
N LEU A 101 5.45 -8.60 -1.99
CA LEU A 101 5.48 -7.34 -1.22
C LEU A 101 4.59 -6.27 -1.86
N ASN A 102 4.60 -6.14 -3.19
CA ASN A 102 3.78 -5.20 -3.93
C ASN A 102 2.28 -5.54 -3.81
N ILE A 103 1.92 -6.83 -3.94
CA ILE A 103 0.54 -7.30 -3.70
C ILE A 103 0.12 -7.00 -2.26
N ALA A 104 0.95 -7.33 -1.27
CA ALA A 104 0.64 -7.09 0.14
C ALA A 104 0.45 -5.59 0.42
N PHE A 105 1.32 -4.74 -0.12
CA PHE A 105 1.21 -3.29 -0.01
C PHE A 105 -0.06 -2.77 -0.69
N GLY A 106 -0.36 -3.21 -1.91
CA GLY A 106 -1.58 -2.83 -2.62
C GLY A 106 -2.85 -3.23 -1.86
N LEU A 107 -2.85 -4.43 -1.26
CA LEU A 107 -3.98 -4.95 -0.51
C LEU A 107 -4.17 -4.31 0.86
N LEU A 108 -3.11 -3.87 1.55
CA LEU A 108 -3.18 -3.39 2.94
C LEU A 108 -2.92 -1.89 3.11
N GLY A 109 -2.13 -1.27 2.22
CA GLY A 109 -1.71 0.13 2.28
C GLY A 109 -2.66 1.12 1.60
N SER A 110 -3.69 0.63 0.91
CA SER A 110 -4.58 1.45 0.07
C SER A 110 -5.87 1.91 0.75
N TRP A 111 -6.15 1.51 1.99
CA TRP A 111 -7.49 1.63 2.59
C TRP A 111 -7.85 3.05 3.00
N ALA A 112 -6.86 3.93 3.20
CA ALA A 112 -7.09 5.26 3.76
C ALA A 112 -8.05 6.09 2.91
N GLN A 113 -7.91 6.02 1.59
CA GLN A 113 -8.73 6.77 0.63
C GLN A 113 -10.19 6.30 0.68
N SER A 114 -10.41 5.01 0.43
CA SER A 114 -11.74 4.38 0.28
C SER A 114 -12.46 4.19 1.61
N GLY A 115 -11.78 3.71 2.64
CA GLY A 115 -12.39 3.36 3.92
C GLY A 115 -12.62 4.57 4.84
N THR A 116 -11.84 5.64 4.69
CA THR A 116 -11.84 6.76 5.65
C THR A 116 -12.02 8.13 5.01
N ASN A 117 -11.21 8.50 4.02
CA ASN A 117 -11.25 9.86 3.48
C ASN A 117 -12.56 10.13 2.70
N PHE A 118 -12.92 9.29 1.74
CA PHE A 118 -14.14 9.51 0.97
C PHE A 118 -15.41 9.54 1.83
N PRO A 119 -15.65 8.60 2.76
CA PRO A 119 -16.88 8.60 3.55
C PRO A 119 -16.97 9.73 4.61
N ILE A 120 -15.84 10.34 5.00
CA ILE A 120 -15.83 11.47 5.95
C ILE A 120 -16.00 12.81 5.20
N LEU A 121 -15.53 12.88 3.96
CA LEU A 121 -15.56 14.10 3.13
C LEU A 121 -16.79 14.18 2.20
N SER A 122 -17.59 13.11 2.12
CA SER A 122 -18.89 13.07 1.41
C SER A 122 -20.02 13.64 2.25
#